data_AF-A0A1G8BMQ9-F1
#
_entry.id   AF-A0A1G8BMQ9-F1
#
_cell.length_a   1.000
_cell.length_b   1.000
_cell.length_c   1.000
_cell.angle_alpha   90.00
_cell.angle_beta   90.00
_cell.angle_gamma   90.00
#
_symmetry.space_group_name_H-M   'P 1'
#
loop_
_entity.id
_entity.type
_entity.pdbx_description
1 polymer ?
#
loop_
_entity_poly.entity_id
_entity_poly.type
_entity_poly.pdbx_seq_one_letter_code
_entity_poly.pdbx_strand_id
1 'polypeptide(L)'
;MSDMQPRENNGQYGEKPHSYPEVVLAETVDGSFLFPPSEWPGGAAQYVEFWTTQPISDEALTNFASCYAQEWDSWAVPIVREHLELWGNSNEGRAAIAEAAGDNDRLRKARLAEHDRFMDELRRGRPDRIPGGLVRKVARAAQIMQNRIHLRDQHDRESVANTELHESQDGSRWTAHNFWDRYQLEELMPDMFYSRENALIRQLRMSSRG
;
A
#
# COMPACT_ATOMS: atom_id res chain seq x y z
N MET A 1 -56.59 -20.16 15.75
CA MET A 1 -55.49 -21.14 15.89
C MET A 1 -54.22 -20.34 15.65
N SER A 2 -53.71 -19.68 16.69
CA SER A 2 -52.72 -20.20 17.68
C SER A 2 -51.36 -20.42 17.01
N ASP A 3 -50.22 -19.93 17.49
CA ASP A 3 -49.88 -19.14 18.68
C ASP A 3 -48.50 -18.48 18.46
N MET A 4 -48.20 -17.43 19.23
CA MET A 4 -46.88 -16.80 19.33
C MET A 4 -45.86 -17.63 20.14
N GLN A 5 -44.58 -17.24 19.95
CA GLN A 5 -43.40 -17.32 20.83
C GLN A 5 -42.34 -18.39 20.47
N PRO A 6 -41.10 -18.29 21.02
CA PRO A 6 -40.05 -17.32 20.67
C PRO A 6 -38.72 -18.05 20.38
N ARG A 7 -37.70 -17.35 19.87
CA ARG A 7 -36.31 -17.82 20.03
C ARG A 7 -35.42 -16.69 20.53
N GLU A 8 -35.40 -16.56 21.84
CA GLU A 8 -34.22 -16.11 22.55
C GLU A 8 -33.22 -17.27 22.52
N ASN A 9 -32.09 -17.06 21.85
CA ASN A 9 -30.82 -17.59 22.31
C ASN A 9 -29.76 -16.54 21.97
N ASN A 10 -29.53 -15.67 22.95
CA ASN A 10 -28.27 -15.01 23.27
C ASN A 10 -27.47 -14.45 22.11
N GLY A 11 -27.64 -13.14 21.85
CA GLY A 11 -26.67 -12.10 21.46
C GLY A 11 -25.21 -12.42 21.08
N GLN A 12 -24.91 -13.57 20.51
CA GLN A 12 -23.65 -13.90 19.88
C GLN A 12 -23.92 -13.82 18.38
N TYR A 13 -23.38 -12.77 17.76
CA TYR A 13 -23.08 -12.83 16.34
C TYR A 13 -22.26 -14.10 16.16
N GLY A 14 -22.86 -15.16 15.62
CA GLY A 14 -22.09 -16.29 15.16
C GLY A 14 -21.06 -15.72 14.18
N GLU A 15 -19.78 -15.93 14.48
CA GLU A 15 -18.72 -15.60 13.53
C GLU A 15 -19.11 -16.28 12.22
N LYS A 16 -19.52 -15.48 11.23
CA LYS A 16 -19.48 -15.97 9.86
C LYS A 16 -18.03 -16.43 9.68
N PRO A 17 -17.78 -17.69 9.31
CA PRO A 17 -16.43 -18.05 8.93
C PRO A 17 -16.05 -17.10 7.80
N HIS A 18 -15.12 -16.18 8.08
CA HIS A 18 -14.47 -15.35 7.08
C HIS A 18 -13.55 -16.25 6.27
N SER A 19 -14.13 -17.21 5.54
CA SER A 19 -13.45 -17.90 4.48
C SER A 19 -13.27 -16.87 3.37
N TYR A 20 -12.11 -16.23 3.34
CA TYR A 20 -11.68 -15.50 2.15
C TYR A 20 -11.78 -16.45 0.95
N PRO A 21 -12.25 -15.99 -0.22
CA PRO A 21 -12.16 -16.79 -1.44
C PRO A 21 -10.74 -17.32 -1.67
N GLU A 22 -9.71 -16.55 -1.27
CA GLU A 22 -8.30 -16.93 -1.36
C GLU A 22 -7.82 -17.88 -0.25
N VAL A 23 -8.48 -17.93 0.92
CA VAL A 23 -8.16 -18.89 1.99
C VAL A 23 -8.73 -20.27 1.69
N VAL A 24 -9.84 -20.35 0.94
CA VAL A 24 -10.38 -21.63 0.45
C VAL A 24 -9.50 -22.22 -0.67
N LEU A 25 -8.71 -21.39 -1.36
CA LEU A 25 -7.71 -21.81 -2.35
C LEU A 25 -6.34 -22.18 -1.72
N ALA A 26 -6.14 -21.97 -0.42
CA ALA A 26 -4.84 -22.05 0.26
C ALA A 26 -4.32 -23.47 0.50
N GLU A 27 -5.06 -24.52 0.14
CA GLU A 27 -4.64 -25.93 0.33
C GLU A 27 -4.00 -26.55 -0.92
N THR A 28 -3.50 -25.74 -1.86
CA THR A 28 -2.73 -26.25 -3.00
C THR A 28 -1.24 -26.00 -2.80
N VAL A 29 -0.41 -26.99 -3.14
CA VAL A 29 1.06 -26.92 -3.16
C VAL A 29 1.57 -25.72 -3.98
N ASP A 30 0.75 -25.23 -4.91
CA ASP A 30 1.08 -24.17 -5.86
C ASP A 30 0.95 -22.74 -5.30
N GLY A 31 0.41 -22.55 -4.09
CA GLY A 31 0.29 -21.24 -3.42
C GLY A 31 -0.68 -20.24 -4.07
N SER A 32 -0.80 -19.05 -3.47
CA SER A 32 -1.64 -17.94 -3.96
C SER A 32 -0.91 -16.60 -3.87
N PHE A 33 -1.46 -15.55 -4.48
CA PHE A 33 -0.83 -14.23 -4.48
C PHE A 33 -0.56 -13.69 -3.06
N LEU A 34 -1.45 -13.95 -2.09
CA LEU A 34 -1.23 -13.53 -0.70
C LEU A 34 -0.44 -14.55 0.14
N PHE A 35 -0.40 -15.81 -0.30
CA PHE A 35 0.23 -16.92 0.38
C PHE A 35 1.11 -17.70 -0.60
N PRO A 36 2.27 -17.14 -1.00
CA PRO A 36 3.11 -17.77 -2.00
C PRO A 36 3.76 -19.06 -1.50
N PRO A 37 4.23 -19.93 -2.41
CA PRO A 37 5.07 -21.06 -2.05
C PRO A 37 6.28 -20.66 -1.22
N SER A 38 6.65 -21.51 -0.27
CA SER A 38 7.85 -21.30 0.56
C SER A 38 9.16 -21.61 -0.16
N GLU A 39 9.10 -22.35 -1.27
CA GLU A 39 10.26 -22.77 -2.06
C GLU A 39 10.05 -22.57 -3.56
N TRP A 40 11.15 -22.31 -4.27
CA TRP A 40 11.17 -22.00 -5.70
C TRP A 40 12.18 -22.88 -6.44
N PRO A 41 11.91 -24.18 -6.60
CA PRO A 41 12.86 -25.12 -7.22
C PRO A 41 13.18 -24.79 -8.68
N GLY A 42 12.29 -24.09 -9.39
CA GLY A 42 12.52 -23.58 -10.74
C GLY A 42 13.24 -22.23 -10.82
N GLY A 43 13.75 -21.71 -9.70
CA GLY A 43 14.52 -20.46 -9.64
C GLY A 43 13.73 -19.22 -10.08
N ALA A 44 14.45 -18.22 -10.61
CA ALA A 44 13.86 -16.95 -11.06
C ALA A 44 12.71 -17.11 -12.08
N ALA A 45 12.81 -18.06 -13.02
CA ALA A 45 11.80 -18.23 -14.06
C ALA A 45 10.43 -18.63 -13.50
N GLN A 46 10.39 -19.67 -12.65
CA GLN A 46 9.17 -20.10 -11.98
C GLN A 46 8.61 -19.01 -11.06
N TYR A 47 9.50 -18.29 -10.36
CA TYR A 47 9.14 -17.19 -9.47
C TYR A 47 8.42 -16.07 -10.22
N VAL A 48 8.97 -15.62 -11.34
CA VAL A 48 8.38 -14.56 -12.17
C VAL A 48 7.07 -15.02 -12.79
N GLU A 49 7.02 -16.24 -13.32
CA GLU A 49 5.79 -16.81 -13.87
C GLU A 49 4.66 -16.80 -12.84
N PHE A 50 4.91 -17.30 -11.62
CA PHE A 50 3.93 -17.28 -10.55
C PHE A 50 3.43 -15.86 -10.28
N TRP A 51 4.32 -14.91 -10.02
CA TRP A 51 3.92 -13.57 -9.63
C TRP A 51 3.29 -12.74 -10.74
N THR A 52 3.48 -13.10 -12.01
CA THR A 52 2.88 -12.42 -13.16
C THR A 52 1.55 -13.03 -13.59
N THR A 53 1.34 -14.31 -13.32
CA THR A 53 0.13 -15.06 -13.72
C THR A 53 -0.90 -15.19 -12.62
N GLN A 54 -0.49 -15.25 -11.35
CA GLN A 54 -1.44 -15.52 -10.26
C GLN A 54 -2.57 -14.48 -10.21
N PRO A 55 -3.83 -14.90 -10.07
CA PRO A 55 -4.95 -13.99 -9.86
C PRO A 55 -4.77 -13.15 -8.60
N ILE A 56 -5.31 -11.94 -8.64
CA ILE A 56 -5.38 -11.04 -7.49
C ILE A 56 -6.82 -10.58 -7.39
N SER A 57 -7.46 -10.81 -6.24
CA SER A 57 -8.81 -10.34 -5.97
C SER A 57 -8.90 -8.80 -5.97
N ASP A 58 -10.04 -8.28 -6.38
CA ASP A 58 -10.30 -6.82 -6.36
C ASP A 58 -10.30 -6.28 -4.92
N GLU A 59 -10.67 -7.11 -3.94
CA GLU A 59 -10.57 -6.77 -2.51
C GLU A 59 -9.11 -6.55 -2.10
N ALA A 60 -8.19 -7.47 -2.44
CA ALA A 60 -6.76 -7.31 -2.14
C ALA A 60 -6.16 -6.07 -2.80
N LEU A 61 -6.56 -5.77 -4.05
CA LEU A 61 -6.12 -4.56 -4.75
C LEU A 61 -6.68 -3.28 -4.12
N THR A 62 -7.94 -3.32 -3.67
CA THR A 62 -8.58 -2.19 -2.99
C THR A 62 -7.91 -1.91 -1.65
N ASN A 63 -7.62 -2.96 -0.86
CA ASN A 63 -6.89 -2.85 0.40
C ASN A 63 -5.50 -2.26 0.16
N PHE A 64 -4.75 -2.81 -0.80
CA PHE A 64 -3.42 -2.34 -1.15
C PHE A 64 -3.39 -0.84 -1.49
N ALA A 65 -4.27 -0.40 -2.39
CA ALA A 65 -4.35 1.00 -2.78
C ALA A 65 -4.79 1.92 -1.63
N SER A 66 -5.68 1.44 -0.76
CA SER A 66 -6.17 2.21 0.40
C SER A 66 -5.11 2.35 1.49
N CYS A 67 -4.42 1.26 1.83
CA CYS A 67 -3.31 1.27 2.77
C CYS A 67 -2.19 2.18 2.27
N TYR A 68 -1.84 2.10 0.98
CA TYR A 68 -0.84 2.99 0.39
C TYR A 68 -1.15 4.48 0.64
N ALA A 69 -2.38 4.91 0.34
CA ALA A 69 -2.78 6.29 0.50
C ALA A 69 -2.77 6.73 1.98
N GLN A 70 -3.22 5.86 2.89
CA GLN A 70 -3.22 6.13 4.33
C GLN A 70 -1.82 6.27 4.91
N GLU A 71 -0.89 5.41 4.51
CA GLU A 71 0.51 5.48 4.93
C GLU A 71 1.19 6.73 4.35
N TRP A 72 0.88 7.08 3.09
CA TRP A 72 1.35 8.32 2.49
C TRP A 72 0.88 9.54 3.29
N ASP A 73 -0.41 9.61 3.63
CA ASP A 73 -0.96 10.69 4.46
C ASP A 73 -0.29 10.75 5.84
N SER A 74 -0.10 9.60 6.48
CA SER A 74 0.53 9.50 7.81
C SER A 74 1.98 9.97 7.80
N TRP A 75 2.70 9.75 6.70
CA TRP A 75 4.05 10.26 6.46
C TRP A 75 4.07 11.75 6.10
N ALA A 76 3.20 12.19 5.19
CA ALA A 76 3.23 13.55 4.63
C ALA A 76 2.75 14.61 5.60
N VAL A 77 1.69 14.35 6.38
CA VAL A 77 1.08 15.32 7.30
C VAL A 77 2.07 15.97 8.27
N PRO A 78 2.90 15.21 9.03
CA PRO A 78 3.86 15.83 9.94
C PRO A 78 4.93 16.65 9.20
N ILE A 79 5.38 16.19 8.03
CA ILE A 79 6.41 16.87 7.22
C ILE A 79 5.88 18.22 6.70
N VAL A 80 4.64 18.23 6.19
CA VAL A 80 4.00 19.47 5.71
C VAL A 80 3.77 20.45 6.86
N ARG A 81 3.40 19.96 8.05
CA ARG A 81 3.24 20.81 9.23
C ARG A 81 4.55 21.48 9.60
N GLU A 82 5.63 20.71 9.70
CA GLU A 82 6.96 21.24 10.01
C GLU A 82 7.43 22.24 8.95
N HIS A 83 7.24 21.92 7.66
CA HIS A 83 7.57 22.83 6.55
C HIS A 83 6.86 24.18 6.67
N LEU A 84 5.56 24.19 6.95
CA LEU A 84 4.79 25.43 7.09
C LEU A 84 5.22 26.26 8.31
N GLU A 85 5.64 25.61 9.40
CA GLU A 85 6.22 26.27 10.57
C GLU A 85 7.56 26.94 10.23
N LEU A 86 8.44 26.25 9.49
CA LEU A 86 9.71 26.78 9.03
C LEU A 86 9.53 27.90 8.01
N TRP A 87 8.62 27.73 7.06
CA TRP A 87 8.29 28.75 6.07
C TRP A 87 7.83 30.04 6.73
N GLY A 88 6.99 29.99 7.76
CA GLY A 88 6.54 31.19 8.49
C GLY A 88 7.70 32.01 9.11
N ASN A 89 8.84 31.36 9.38
CA ASN A 89 10.05 32.00 9.89
C ASN A 89 11.06 32.39 8.80
N SER A 90 10.84 31.95 7.56
CA SER A 90 11.67 32.29 6.40
C SER A 90 11.48 33.76 5.98
N ASN A 91 12.34 34.27 5.10
CA ASN A 91 12.17 35.61 4.54
C ASN A 91 10.88 35.74 3.72
N GLU A 92 10.56 34.70 2.95
CA GLU A 92 9.36 34.65 2.10
C GLU A 92 8.08 34.62 2.94
N GLY A 93 8.03 33.78 3.97
CA GLY A 93 6.88 33.72 4.87
C GLY A 93 6.71 34.99 5.71
N ARG A 94 7.80 35.59 6.19
CA ARG A 94 7.74 36.88 6.89
C ARG A 94 7.25 38.01 5.98
N ALA A 95 7.67 38.04 4.72
CA ALA A 95 7.15 39.00 3.74
C ALA A 95 5.65 38.80 3.49
N ALA A 96 5.20 37.55 3.29
CA ALA A 96 3.78 37.23 3.11
C ALA A 96 2.92 37.62 4.32
N ILE A 97 3.42 37.43 5.54
CA ILE A 97 2.76 37.86 6.78
C ILE A 97 2.64 39.39 6.84
N ALA A 98 3.72 40.11 6.50
CA ALA A 98 3.71 41.57 6.48
C ALA A 98 2.75 42.12 5.41
N GLU A 99 2.73 41.53 4.21
CA GLU A 99 1.82 41.90 3.12
C GLU A 99 0.35 41.64 3.43
N ALA A 100 0.06 40.65 4.26
CA ALA A 100 -1.29 40.37 4.71
C ALA A 100 -1.83 41.50 5.62
N ALA A 101 -0.97 42.28 6.29
CA ALA A 101 -1.35 43.45 7.08
C ALA A 101 -2.52 43.22 8.08
N GLY A 102 -2.65 42.00 8.63
CA GLY A 102 -3.74 41.63 9.54
C GLY A 102 -5.01 41.09 8.87
N ASP A 103 -5.04 41.00 7.54
CA ASP A 103 -6.07 40.26 6.79
C ASP A 103 -5.81 38.75 6.90
N ASN A 104 -6.59 38.12 7.78
CA ASN A 104 -6.53 36.69 8.02
C ASN A 104 -6.84 35.85 6.77
N ASP A 105 -7.71 36.32 5.87
CA ASP A 105 -8.03 35.60 4.64
C ASP A 105 -6.87 35.65 3.65
N ARG A 106 -6.19 36.80 3.54
CA ARG A 106 -4.99 36.93 2.71
C ARG A 106 -3.85 36.06 3.23
N LEU A 107 -3.63 36.04 4.55
CA LEU A 107 -2.62 35.16 5.16
C LEU A 107 -2.96 33.67 4.96
N ARG A 108 -4.25 33.30 5.10
CA ARG A 108 -4.72 31.93 4.84
C ARG A 108 -4.44 31.50 3.40
N LYS A 109 -4.71 32.37 2.41
CA LYS A 109 -4.41 32.10 1.00
C LYS A 109 -2.91 31.90 0.75
N ALA A 110 -2.05 32.72 1.34
CA ALA A 110 -0.60 32.56 1.21
C ALA A 110 -0.11 31.22 1.78
N ARG A 111 -0.61 30.83 2.97
CA ARG A 111 -0.30 29.52 3.58
C ARG A 111 -0.79 28.35 2.73
N LEU A 112 -1.99 28.45 2.16
CA LEU A 112 -2.52 27.41 1.26
C LEU A 112 -1.69 27.29 -0.02
N ALA A 113 -1.27 28.41 -0.61
CA ALA A 113 -0.42 28.39 -1.79
C ALA A 113 0.94 27.71 -1.52
N GLU A 114 1.54 28.00 -0.36
CA GLU A 114 2.77 27.35 0.07
C GLU A 114 2.58 25.86 0.37
N HIS A 115 1.49 25.52 1.05
CA HIS A 115 1.09 24.13 1.28
C HIS A 115 0.98 23.37 -0.04
N ASP A 116 0.24 23.91 -1.02
CA ASP A 116 0.02 23.24 -2.30
C ASP A 116 1.32 23.09 -3.10
N ARG A 117 2.18 24.12 -3.08
CA ARG A 117 3.53 24.06 -3.68
C ARG A 117 4.35 22.92 -3.09
N PHE A 118 4.42 22.84 -1.76
CA PHE A 118 5.22 21.83 -1.09
C PHE A 118 4.64 20.41 -1.26
N MET A 119 3.31 20.29 -1.23
CA MET A 119 2.64 19.01 -1.53
C MET A 119 2.94 18.52 -2.95
N ASP A 120 3.03 19.40 -3.93
CA ASP A 120 3.44 19.03 -5.29
C ASP A 120 4.89 18.56 -5.36
N GLU A 121 5.79 19.14 -4.57
CA GLU A 121 7.17 18.67 -4.42
C GLU A 121 7.21 17.27 -3.82
N LEU A 122 6.44 17.00 -2.76
CA LEU A 122 6.32 15.67 -2.15
C LEU A 122 5.78 14.64 -3.16
N ARG A 123 4.71 14.97 -3.89
CA ARG A 123 4.10 14.07 -4.90
C ARG A 123 5.04 13.73 -6.06
N ARG A 124 5.95 14.65 -6.42
CA ARG A 124 7.01 14.37 -7.41
C ARG A 124 7.97 13.32 -6.89
N GLY A 125 8.35 13.36 -5.61
CA GLY A 125 9.18 12.34 -4.97
C GLY A 125 8.47 11.01 -4.82
N ARG A 126 7.28 11.02 -4.21
CA ARG A 126 6.45 9.84 -3.92
C ARG A 126 4.98 10.15 -4.22
N PRO A 127 4.31 9.45 -5.17
CA PRO A 127 2.91 9.68 -5.46
C PRO A 127 2.04 9.52 -4.22
N ASP A 128 1.01 10.34 -4.07
CA ASP A 128 0.03 10.21 -2.98
C ASP A 128 -0.96 9.06 -3.21
N ARG A 129 -1.11 8.64 -4.47
CA ARG A 129 -2.01 7.56 -4.88
C ARG A 129 -1.41 6.74 -6.01
N ILE A 130 -1.85 5.49 -6.08
CA ILE A 130 -1.57 4.62 -7.22
C ILE A 130 -2.71 4.78 -8.24
N PRO A 131 -2.43 5.12 -9.51
CA PRO A 131 -3.46 5.17 -10.54
C PRO A 131 -4.15 3.82 -10.72
N GLY A 132 -5.48 3.81 -10.86
CA GLY A 132 -6.28 2.58 -10.95
C GLY A 132 -5.77 1.55 -11.97
N GLY A 133 -5.37 2.02 -13.17
CA GLY A 133 -4.81 1.17 -14.22
C GLY A 133 -3.40 0.58 -13.92
N LEU A 134 -2.77 1.02 -12.84
CA LEU A 134 -1.46 0.56 -12.38
C LEU A 134 -1.50 -0.24 -11.08
N VAL A 135 -2.58 -0.18 -10.28
CA VAL A 135 -2.66 -0.82 -8.95
C VAL A 135 -2.22 -2.29 -8.98
N ARG A 136 -2.73 -3.07 -9.93
CA ARG A 136 -2.36 -4.48 -10.10
C ARG A 136 -0.86 -4.67 -10.37
N LYS A 137 -0.26 -3.78 -11.16
CA LYS A 137 1.16 -3.84 -11.53
C LYS A 137 2.06 -3.47 -10.35
N VAL A 138 1.69 -2.43 -9.61
CA VAL A 138 2.39 -2.00 -8.39
C VAL A 138 2.27 -3.09 -7.30
N ALA A 139 1.11 -3.71 -7.14
CA ALA A 139 0.91 -4.84 -6.23
C ALA A 139 1.81 -6.03 -6.57
N ARG A 140 1.91 -6.41 -7.86
CA ARG A 140 2.83 -7.46 -8.29
C ARG A 140 4.29 -7.08 -8.02
N ALA A 141 4.68 -5.84 -8.30
CA ALA A 141 6.02 -5.35 -8.01
C ALA A 141 6.34 -5.46 -6.50
N ALA A 142 5.42 -5.06 -5.63
CA ALA A 142 5.55 -5.23 -4.18
C ALA A 142 5.83 -6.69 -3.80
N GLN A 143 4.99 -7.63 -4.27
CA GLN A 143 5.17 -9.04 -3.93
C GLN A 143 6.46 -9.64 -4.52
N ILE A 144 6.79 -9.33 -5.77
CA ILE A 144 8.04 -9.78 -6.42
C ILE A 144 9.24 -9.32 -5.62
N MET A 145 9.27 -8.05 -5.23
CA MET A 145 10.41 -7.47 -4.54
C MET A 145 10.48 -7.95 -3.09
N GLN A 146 9.37 -8.04 -2.38
CA GLN A 146 9.36 -8.47 -0.98
C GLN A 146 9.74 -9.94 -0.82
N ASN A 147 9.19 -10.82 -1.65
CA ASN A 147 9.36 -12.26 -1.51
C ASN A 147 10.65 -12.78 -2.17
N ARG A 148 11.44 -11.92 -2.84
CA ARG A 148 12.68 -12.36 -3.52
C ARG A 148 13.69 -12.97 -2.55
N ILE A 149 13.60 -12.64 -1.26
CA ILE A 149 14.40 -13.27 -0.20
C ILE A 149 14.28 -14.80 -0.17
N HIS A 150 13.18 -15.37 -0.69
CA HIS A 150 12.94 -16.81 -0.77
C HIS A 150 13.68 -17.48 -1.94
N LEU A 151 14.23 -16.71 -2.88
CA LEU A 151 15.18 -17.22 -3.87
C LEU A 151 16.52 -17.46 -3.17
N ARG A 152 17.13 -18.62 -3.42
CA ARG A 152 18.40 -19.00 -2.78
C ARG A 152 19.60 -18.32 -3.44
N ASP A 153 19.56 -18.16 -4.76
CA ASP A 153 20.63 -17.56 -5.56
C ASP A 153 20.53 -16.02 -5.56
N GLN A 154 21.65 -15.35 -5.31
CA GLN A 154 21.73 -13.88 -5.33
C GLN A 154 21.49 -13.31 -6.74
N HIS A 155 21.99 -13.97 -7.78
CA HIS A 155 21.76 -13.58 -9.16
C HIS A 155 20.27 -13.64 -9.51
N ASP A 156 19.56 -14.66 -9.03
CA ASP A 156 18.11 -14.76 -9.20
C ASP A 156 17.37 -13.62 -8.49
N ARG A 157 17.79 -13.26 -7.27
CA ARG A 157 17.19 -12.13 -6.54
C ARG A 157 17.32 -10.81 -7.28
N GLU A 158 18.46 -10.58 -7.92
CA GLU A 158 18.74 -9.38 -8.69
C GLU A 158 18.01 -9.39 -10.04
N SER A 159 17.95 -10.54 -10.71
CA SER A 159 17.31 -10.67 -12.02
C SER A 159 15.79 -10.44 -11.94
N VAL A 160 15.11 -10.97 -10.93
CA VAL A 160 13.65 -10.81 -10.79
C VAL A 160 13.23 -9.36 -10.52
N ALA A 161 14.11 -8.53 -9.97
CA ALA A 161 13.85 -7.10 -9.81
C ALA A 161 13.68 -6.38 -11.16
N ASN A 162 14.34 -6.89 -12.20
CA ASN A 162 14.27 -6.35 -13.56
C ASN A 162 13.09 -6.91 -14.39
N THR A 163 12.18 -7.66 -13.77
CA THR A 163 10.98 -8.18 -14.44
C THR A 163 10.13 -7.03 -14.97
N GLU A 164 9.93 -6.98 -16.29
CA GLU A 164 9.06 -6.01 -16.94
C GLU A 164 7.58 -6.28 -16.60
N LEU A 165 6.89 -5.29 -16.04
CA LEU A 165 5.48 -5.40 -15.65
C LEU A 165 4.56 -4.47 -16.45
N HIS A 166 5.11 -3.41 -17.04
CA HIS A 166 4.36 -2.45 -17.84
C HIS A 166 5.23 -1.86 -18.94
N GLU A 167 4.67 -1.79 -20.15
CA GLU A 167 5.13 -0.90 -21.19
C GLU A 167 4.12 0.25 -21.32
N SER A 168 4.59 1.49 -21.16
CA SER A 168 3.78 2.69 -21.33
C SER A 168 3.66 3.05 -22.81
N GLN A 169 2.72 3.95 -23.13
CA GLN A 169 2.41 4.33 -24.52
C GLN A 169 3.56 5.04 -25.25
N ASP A 170 4.49 5.63 -24.51
CA ASP A 170 5.71 6.25 -25.01
C ASP A 170 6.87 5.25 -25.20
N GLY A 171 6.62 3.96 -24.98
CA GLY A 171 7.62 2.89 -25.10
C GLY A 171 8.53 2.74 -23.87
N SER A 172 8.29 3.49 -22.78
CA SER A 172 9.03 3.27 -21.55
C SER A 172 8.62 1.95 -20.89
N ARG A 173 9.60 1.19 -20.40
CA ARG A 173 9.36 -0.09 -19.73
C ARG A 173 9.60 0.06 -18.25
N TRP A 174 8.63 -0.39 -17.48
CA TRP A 174 8.67 -0.36 -16.02
C TRP A 174 8.84 -1.76 -15.49
N THR A 175 9.94 -1.93 -14.75
CA THR A 175 10.26 -3.16 -14.04
C THR A 175 9.64 -3.18 -12.64
N ALA A 176 9.69 -4.35 -11.98
CA ALA A 176 9.32 -4.46 -10.57
C ALA A 176 10.11 -3.48 -9.69
N HIS A 177 11.42 -3.30 -9.96
CA HIS A 177 12.26 -2.33 -9.25
C HIS A 177 11.79 -0.89 -9.47
N ASN A 178 11.45 -0.50 -10.71
CA ASN A 178 10.98 0.87 -10.97
C ASN A 178 9.70 1.21 -10.20
N PHE A 179 8.76 0.26 -10.10
CA PHE A 179 7.57 0.43 -9.29
C PHE A 179 7.86 0.45 -7.79
N TRP A 180 8.77 -0.40 -7.32
CA TRP A 180 9.20 -0.44 -5.92
C TRP A 180 9.73 0.92 -5.46
N ASP A 181 10.66 1.50 -6.22
CA ASP A 181 11.28 2.78 -5.90
C ASP A 181 10.31 3.95 -6.06
N ARG A 182 9.56 3.99 -7.17
CA ARG A 182 8.67 5.11 -7.47
C ARG A 182 7.62 5.30 -6.37
N TYR A 183 7.11 4.20 -5.84
CA TYR A 183 6.09 4.20 -4.81
C TYR A 183 6.66 4.02 -3.40
N GLN A 184 7.98 3.85 -3.24
CA GLN A 184 8.65 3.67 -1.94
C GLN A 184 8.05 2.51 -1.14
N LEU A 185 7.87 1.36 -1.80
CA LEU A 185 7.12 0.23 -1.26
C LEU A 185 7.82 -0.50 -0.09
N GLU A 186 9.13 -0.29 0.08
CA GLU A 186 9.90 -0.85 1.20
C GLU A 186 9.46 -0.34 2.57
N GLU A 187 8.99 0.90 2.64
CA GLU A 187 8.57 1.54 3.89
C GLU A 187 7.18 1.07 4.37
N LEU A 188 6.47 0.28 3.55
CA LEU A 188 5.02 0.10 3.68
C LEU A 188 4.57 -1.34 3.97
N MET A 189 5.47 -2.33 3.96
CA MET A 189 5.12 -3.76 3.98
C MET A 189 5.56 -4.47 5.27
N PRO A 190 4.73 -5.40 5.83
CA PRO A 190 4.02 -6.47 5.11
C PRO A 190 2.48 -6.39 4.98
N ASP A 191 1.81 -5.43 5.62
CA ASP A 191 0.38 -5.57 5.92
C ASP A 191 -0.59 -4.96 4.89
N MET A 192 -0.10 -4.30 3.83
CA MET A 192 -0.97 -3.52 2.91
C MET A 192 -2.04 -4.33 2.18
N PHE A 193 -1.87 -5.64 2.00
CA PHE A 193 -2.85 -6.47 1.31
C PHE A 193 -3.98 -6.98 2.21
N TYR A 194 -3.80 -6.92 3.53
CA TYR A 194 -4.75 -7.43 4.50
C TYR A 194 -5.61 -6.28 5.02
N SER A 195 -6.90 -6.54 5.29
CA SER A 195 -7.72 -5.54 5.98
C SER A 195 -7.10 -5.19 7.35
N ARG A 196 -7.27 -3.94 7.80
CA ARG A 196 -6.76 -3.45 9.10
C ARG A 196 -7.24 -4.30 10.28
N GLU A 197 -8.42 -4.89 10.19
CA GLU A 197 -8.94 -5.86 11.17
C GLU A 197 -8.09 -7.14 11.23
N ASN A 198 -7.57 -7.64 10.10
CA ASN A 198 -6.72 -8.83 10.08
C ASN A 198 -5.30 -8.58 10.57
N ALA A 199 -4.72 -7.41 10.30
CA ALA A 199 -3.41 -7.04 10.86
C ALA A 199 -3.48 -6.99 12.40
N LEU A 200 -4.57 -6.44 12.93
CA LEU A 200 -4.87 -6.44 14.37
C LEU A 200 -5.10 -7.87 14.90
N ILE A 201 -5.90 -8.69 14.21
CA ILE A 201 -6.15 -10.10 14.59
C ILE A 201 -4.88 -10.94 14.51
N ARG A 202 -3.98 -10.70 13.55
CA ARG A 202 -2.67 -11.38 13.47
C ARG A 202 -1.73 -10.93 14.58
N GLN A 203 -1.63 -9.64 14.88
CA GLN A 203 -0.89 -9.15 16.04
C GLN A 203 -1.42 -9.77 17.34
N LEU A 204 -2.73 -9.80 17.54
CA LEU A 204 -3.35 -10.41 18.72
C LEU A 204 -3.08 -11.93 18.80
N ARG A 205 -3.10 -12.65 17.67
CA ARG A 205 -2.76 -14.09 17.60
C ARG A 205 -1.28 -14.38 17.81
N MET A 206 -0.40 -13.45 17.47
CA MET A 206 1.04 -13.56 17.72
C MET A 206 1.38 -13.23 19.17
N SER A 207 0.69 -12.27 19.80
CA SER A 207 0.84 -11.92 21.21
C SER A 207 0.23 -12.94 22.18
N SER A 208 -0.72 -13.77 21.71
CA SER A 208 -1.36 -14.82 22.53
C SER A 208 -0.63 -16.18 22.53
N ARG A 209 0.54 -16.26 21.88
CA ARG A 209 1.43 -17.45 21.88
C ARG A 209 2.73 -17.22 22.66
N GLY A 210 2.85 -16.08 23.35
CA GLY A 210 3.92 -15.79 24.31
C GLY A 210 3.52 -16.10 25.74
#